data_AF-A0A498G1Y9-F1
#
_entry.id   AF-A0A498G1Y9-F1
#
_cell.length_a   1.000
_cell.length_b   1.000
_cell.length_c   1.000
_cell.angle_alpha   90.00
_cell.angle_beta   90.00
_cell.angle_gamma   90.00
#
_symmetry.space_group_name_H-M   'P 1'
#
loop_
_entity.id
_entity.type
_entity.pdbx_description
1 polymer ?
#
loop_
_entity_poly.entity_id
_entity_poly.type
_entity_poly.pdbx_seq_one_letter_code
_entity_poly.pdbx_strand_id
1 'polypeptide(L)'
;FVSVPTVASHDGIVSGRSSIPEGDTRHSVAADPPLAVVADTTLLAEAPWRLTTAGCADIISNYTAVKDWRLARRLRNVEYSEYAGALSEMTAELLVENADMIRPGLEESAWVVVKALVSSGVAMSIAGSSRPASGAEHLISHQLDRIAPGKALHGHQVGVASIMTEYLHSGENGRWAAIRDALAELD
;
A
#
# COMPACT_ATOMS: atom_id res chain seq x y z
N PHE A 1 1.92 17.97 -10.63
CA PHE A 1 3.22 17.57 -11.22
C PHE A 1 3.02 16.41 -12.20
N VAL A 2 4.05 15.94 -12.92
CA VAL A 2 4.00 14.69 -13.70
C VAL A 2 4.90 13.66 -13.02
N SER A 3 4.35 12.48 -12.70
CA SER A 3 5.08 11.38 -12.08
C SER A 3 5.67 10.46 -13.14
N VAL A 4 6.97 10.18 -13.09
CA VAL A 4 7.67 9.25 -13.99
C VAL A 4 8.43 8.24 -13.14
N PRO A 5 7.73 7.27 -12.52
CA PRO A 5 8.36 6.32 -11.61
C PRO A 5 9.30 5.37 -12.34
N THR A 6 10.49 5.18 -11.79
CA THR A 6 11.47 4.18 -12.25
C THR A 6 11.50 2.94 -11.33
N VAL A 7 10.76 2.99 -10.22
CA VAL A 7 10.56 1.88 -9.27
C VAL A 7 9.12 1.93 -8.74
N ALA A 8 8.58 0.78 -8.34
CA ALA A 8 7.20 0.63 -7.84
C ALA A 8 7.18 0.19 -6.37
N SER A 9 7.70 1.02 -5.46
CA SER A 9 7.93 0.65 -4.05
C SER A 9 6.83 0.98 -3.05
N HIS A 10 5.90 1.86 -3.43
CA HIS A 10 4.76 2.30 -2.61
C HIS A 10 3.83 3.20 -3.45
N ASP A 11 2.62 3.47 -2.96
CA ASP A 11 1.58 4.20 -3.71
C ASP A 11 1.85 5.72 -3.90
N GLY A 12 2.89 6.24 -3.25
CA GLY A 12 3.42 7.61 -3.44
C GLY A 12 3.76 7.99 -4.89
N ILE A 13 3.85 7.03 -5.82
CA ILE A 13 4.01 7.33 -7.25
C ILE A 13 2.76 7.97 -7.88
N VAL A 14 1.59 7.81 -7.24
CA VAL A 14 0.28 8.33 -7.71
C VAL A 14 -0.45 9.13 -6.63
N SER A 15 -0.11 8.98 -5.35
CA SER A 15 -0.89 9.57 -4.26
C SER A 15 -0.67 11.07 -4.06
N GLY A 16 -1.67 11.74 -3.49
CA GLY A 16 -1.58 13.10 -2.96
C GLY A 16 -0.88 13.16 -1.60
N ARG A 17 0.16 12.33 -1.39
CA ARG A 17 0.94 12.30 -0.15
C ARG A 17 2.43 12.21 -0.45
N SER A 18 3.23 12.82 0.40
CA SER A 18 4.68 12.77 0.30
C SER A 18 5.29 12.34 1.62
N SER A 19 6.28 11.46 1.58
CA SER A 19 7.09 11.09 2.74
C SER A 19 8.33 11.97 2.79
N ILE A 20 8.32 12.98 3.66
CA ILE A 20 9.38 13.98 3.78
C ILE A 20 10.22 13.68 5.03
N PRO A 21 11.56 13.66 4.93
CA PRO A 21 12.43 13.60 6.10
C PRO A 21 12.34 14.90 6.92
N GLU A 22 12.18 14.77 8.23
CA GLU A 22 12.26 15.88 9.20
C GLU A 22 13.20 15.45 10.33
N GLY A 23 14.47 15.87 10.25
CA GLY A 23 15.52 15.37 11.16
C GLY A 23 15.78 13.88 10.96
N ASP A 24 15.74 13.10 12.05
CA ASP A 24 15.93 11.64 12.05
C ASP A 24 14.65 10.86 11.73
N THR A 25 13.54 11.54 11.46
CA THR A 25 12.22 10.91 11.26
C THR A 25 11.66 11.19 9.87
N ARG A 26 10.77 10.31 9.39
CA ARG A 26 9.97 10.52 8.18
C ARG A 26 8.53 10.86 8.53
N HIS A 27 7.97 11.85 7.84
CA HIS A 27 6.59 12.28 8.03
C HIS A 27 5.83 12.26 6.71
N SER A 28 4.67 11.63 6.72
CA SER A 28 3.74 11.66 5.59
C SER A 28 2.94 12.97 5.62
N VAL A 29 3.16 13.85 4.64
CA VAL A 29 2.46 15.13 4.49
C VAL A 29 1.48 15.10 3.33
N ALA A 30 0.45 15.95 3.40
CA ALA A 30 -0.46 16.16 2.28
C ALA A 30 0.30 16.83 1.11
N ALA A 31 0.03 16.33 -0.10
CA ALA A 31 0.55 16.86 -1.36
C ALA A 31 -0.58 16.85 -2.40
N ASP A 32 -0.33 17.43 -3.57
CA ASP A 32 -1.27 17.31 -4.69
C ASP A 32 -1.01 16.00 -5.44
N PRO A 33 -2.04 15.27 -5.92
CA PRO A 33 -1.83 14.14 -6.82
C PRO A 33 -1.20 14.60 -8.16
N PRO A 34 -0.48 13.72 -8.87
CA PRO A 34 0.06 14.04 -10.19
C PRO A 34 -1.05 14.28 -11.22
N LEU A 35 -0.79 15.19 -12.16
CA LEU A 35 -1.63 15.41 -13.34
C LEU A 35 -1.57 14.23 -14.31
N ALA A 36 -0.41 13.57 -14.38
CA ALA A 36 -0.16 12.41 -15.22
C ALA A 36 0.89 11.50 -14.58
N VAL A 37 0.75 10.19 -14.83
CA VAL A 37 1.73 9.16 -14.46
C VAL A 37 2.21 8.48 -15.73
N VAL A 38 3.53 8.43 -15.96
CA VAL A 38 4.16 7.73 -17.07
C VAL A 38 5.03 6.62 -16.50
N ALA A 39 4.47 5.41 -16.44
CA ALA A 39 5.14 4.23 -15.90
C ALA A 39 5.59 3.32 -17.05
N ASP A 40 6.89 3.29 -17.31
CA ASP A 40 7.49 2.36 -18.27
C ASP A 40 7.65 0.99 -17.60
N THR A 41 6.81 0.03 -18.00
CA THR A 41 6.76 -1.30 -17.40
C THR A 41 8.00 -2.13 -17.69
N THR A 42 8.69 -1.88 -18.81
CA THR A 42 9.96 -2.56 -19.12
C THR A 42 11.05 -2.12 -18.14
N LEU A 43 11.15 -0.82 -17.88
CA LEU A 43 12.09 -0.28 -16.89
C LEU A 43 11.76 -0.75 -15.46
N LEU A 44 10.47 -0.79 -15.12
CA LEU A 44 10.01 -1.22 -13.80
C LEU A 44 10.23 -2.72 -13.56
N ALA A 45 10.17 -3.54 -14.60
CA ALA A 45 10.49 -4.97 -14.52
C ALA A 45 11.97 -5.22 -14.20
N GLU A 46 12.86 -4.30 -14.59
CA GLU A 46 14.30 -4.34 -14.30
C GLU A 46 14.66 -3.77 -12.92
N ALA A 47 13.70 -3.14 -12.22
CA ALA A 47 13.95 -2.57 -10.90
C ALA A 47 14.36 -3.65 -9.88
N PRO A 48 15.17 -3.29 -8.85
CA PRO A 48 15.51 -4.23 -7.79
C PRO A 48 14.27 -4.89 -7.17
N TRP A 49 14.20 -6.22 -7.20
CA TRP A 49 13.00 -6.99 -6.83
C TRP A 49 12.38 -6.58 -5.50
N ARG A 50 13.23 -6.32 -4.49
CA ARG A 50 12.81 -5.85 -3.16
C ARG A 50 11.91 -4.61 -3.18
N LEU A 51 12.04 -3.75 -4.20
CA LEU A 51 11.22 -2.56 -4.34
C LEU A 51 9.84 -2.94 -4.86
N THR A 52 9.75 -3.81 -5.86
CA THR A 52 8.47 -4.34 -6.35
C THR A 52 7.70 -5.06 -5.24
N THR A 53 8.37 -5.90 -4.45
CA THR A 53 7.73 -6.61 -3.35
C THR A 53 7.29 -5.67 -2.23
N ALA A 54 8.03 -4.58 -1.98
CA ALA A 54 7.59 -3.52 -1.08
C ALA A 54 6.30 -2.86 -1.61
N GLY A 55 6.21 -2.56 -2.91
CA GLY A 55 4.98 -2.03 -3.51
C GLY A 55 3.79 -2.98 -3.36
N CYS A 56 3.99 -4.28 -3.61
CA CYS A 56 2.94 -5.29 -3.39
C CYS A 56 2.47 -5.30 -1.92
N ALA A 57 3.41 -5.32 -0.98
CA ALA A 57 3.13 -5.37 0.44
C ALA A 57 2.39 -4.11 0.95
N ASP A 58 2.72 -2.95 0.41
CA ASP A 58 2.02 -1.68 0.65
C ASP A 58 0.54 -1.77 0.22
N ILE A 59 0.28 -2.30 -0.99
CA ILE A 59 -1.07 -2.46 -1.52
C ILE A 59 -1.89 -3.50 -0.74
N ILE A 60 -1.29 -4.64 -0.40
CA ILE A 60 -1.99 -5.71 0.36
C ILE A 60 -2.55 -5.14 1.68
N SER A 61 -1.84 -4.17 2.27
CA SER A 61 -2.23 -3.50 3.50
C SER A 61 -3.54 -2.69 3.41
N ASN A 62 -3.95 -2.31 2.19
CA ASN A 62 -5.21 -1.61 1.96
C ASN A 62 -6.42 -2.38 2.54
N TYR A 63 -6.32 -3.72 2.62
CA TYR A 63 -7.35 -4.56 3.24
C TYR A 63 -7.65 -4.15 4.69
N THR A 64 -6.60 -3.93 5.49
CA THR A 64 -6.74 -3.55 6.90
C THR A 64 -7.02 -2.06 7.06
N ALA A 65 -6.49 -1.22 6.16
CA ALA A 65 -6.83 0.20 6.12
C ALA A 65 -8.34 0.44 5.90
N VAL A 66 -8.96 -0.27 4.95
CA VAL A 66 -10.41 -0.17 4.71
C VAL A 66 -11.21 -0.68 5.92
N LYS A 67 -10.76 -1.73 6.61
CA LYS A 67 -11.41 -2.20 7.85
C LYS A 67 -11.36 -1.16 8.97
N ASP A 68 -10.20 -0.53 9.18
CA ASP A 68 -10.08 0.59 10.11
C ASP A 68 -10.96 1.76 9.72
N TRP A 69 -11.07 2.06 8.43
CA TRP A 69 -11.92 3.13 7.95
C TRP A 69 -13.41 2.84 8.21
N ARG A 70 -13.86 1.61 7.93
CA ARG A 70 -15.23 1.14 8.27
C ARG A 70 -15.49 1.17 9.77
N LEU A 71 -14.50 0.79 10.59
CA LEU A 71 -14.59 0.88 12.05
C LEU A 71 -14.71 2.34 12.51
N ALA A 72 -13.89 3.24 11.99
CA ALA A 72 -13.95 4.66 12.28
C ALA A 72 -15.28 5.27 11.85
N ARG A 73 -15.87 4.84 10.72
CA ARG A 73 -17.22 5.26 10.30
C ARG A 73 -18.25 4.88 11.36
N ARG A 74 -18.23 3.63 11.84
CA ARG A 74 -19.18 3.13 12.85
C ARG A 74 -19.05 3.83 14.20
N LEU A 75 -17.81 4.04 14.67
CA LEU A 75 -17.56 4.53 16.03
C LEU A 75 -17.49 6.06 16.14
N ARG A 76 -17.06 6.73 15.07
CA ARG A 76 -16.75 8.17 15.08
C ARG A 76 -17.49 8.94 13.99
N ASN A 77 -18.31 8.27 13.18
CA ASN A 77 -19.07 8.87 12.08
C ASN A 77 -18.21 9.68 11.10
N VAL A 78 -16.95 9.26 10.88
CA VAL A 78 -16.10 9.89 9.85
C VAL A 78 -16.71 9.68 8.47
N GLU A 79 -16.37 10.53 7.50
CA GLU A 79 -16.79 10.33 6.11
C GLU A 79 -16.22 9.01 5.57
N TYR A 80 -17.03 8.28 4.81
CA TYR A 80 -16.66 7.01 4.17
C TYR A 80 -17.22 6.98 2.75
N SER A 81 -16.34 6.86 1.77
CA SER A 81 -16.72 6.68 0.36
C SER A 81 -16.75 5.19 0.05
N GLU A 82 -17.94 4.65 -0.21
CA GLU A 82 -18.10 3.24 -0.56
C GLU A 82 -17.32 2.88 -1.82
N TYR A 83 -17.28 3.77 -2.81
CA TYR A 83 -16.52 3.60 -4.04
C TYR A 83 -15.01 3.52 -3.77
N ALA A 84 -14.46 4.44 -2.98
CA ALA A 84 -13.03 4.42 -2.64
C ALA A 84 -12.66 3.19 -1.81
N GLY A 85 -13.51 2.81 -0.85
CA GLY A 85 -13.31 1.61 -0.04
C GLY A 85 -13.32 0.33 -0.89
N ALA A 86 -14.31 0.18 -1.78
CA ALA A 86 -14.42 -0.98 -2.65
C ALA A 86 -13.25 -1.08 -3.64
N LEU A 87 -12.85 0.04 -4.26
CA LEU A 87 -11.71 0.08 -5.17
C LEU A 87 -10.42 -0.36 -4.46
N SER A 88 -10.19 0.17 -3.25
CA SER A 88 -9.00 -0.15 -2.47
C SER A 88 -8.97 -1.61 -2.01
N GLU A 89 -10.09 -2.13 -1.50
CA GLU A 89 -10.21 -3.52 -1.04
C GLU A 89 -10.05 -4.52 -2.19
N MET A 90 -10.71 -4.29 -3.33
CA MET A 90 -10.57 -5.13 -4.52
C MET A 90 -9.12 -5.15 -5.04
N THR A 91 -8.44 -4.01 -4.97
CA THR A 91 -7.03 -3.91 -5.38
C THR A 91 -6.13 -4.79 -4.49
N ALA A 92 -6.36 -4.77 -3.17
CA ALA A 92 -5.64 -5.63 -2.24
C ALA A 92 -5.94 -7.12 -2.48
N GLU A 93 -7.22 -7.46 -2.68
CA GLU A 93 -7.67 -8.84 -2.89
C GLU A 93 -7.04 -9.45 -4.15
N LEU A 94 -6.99 -8.69 -5.26
CA LEU A 94 -6.31 -9.13 -6.47
C LEU A 94 -4.83 -9.44 -6.26
N LEU A 95 -4.11 -8.67 -5.44
CA LEU A 95 -2.70 -8.97 -5.15
C LEU A 95 -2.54 -10.18 -4.24
N VAL A 96 -3.40 -10.34 -3.23
CA VAL A 96 -3.37 -11.52 -2.36
C VAL A 96 -3.64 -12.80 -3.15
N GLU A 97 -4.64 -12.78 -4.03
CA GLU A 97 -5.04 -13.95 -4.83
C GLU A 97 -4.05 -14.32 -5.94
N ASN A 98 -3.25 -13.37 -6.43
CA ASN A 98 -2.33 -13.57 -7.55
C ASN A 98 -0.85 -13.38 -7.14
N ALA A 99 -0.53 -13.43 -5.84
CA ALA A 99 0.82 -13.21 -5.34
C ALA A 99 1.83 -14.21 -5.94
N ASP A 100 1.41 -15.46 -6.14
CA ASP A 100 2.18 -16.54 -6.76
C ASP A 100 2.49 -16.31 -8.26
N MET A 101 1.77 -15.40 -8.91
CA MET A 101 1.98 -15.03 -10.31
C MET A 101 2.93 -13.84 -10.48
N ILE A 102 3.26 -13.13 -9.39
CA ILE A 102 4.16 -11.97 -9.40
C ILE A 102 5.60 -12.45 -9.21
N ARG A 103 6.43 -12.34 -10.26
CA ARG A 103 7.80 -12.88 -10.31
C ARG A 103 8.82 -11.83 -10.79
N PRO A 104 10.09 -11.93 -10.34
CA PRO A 104 11.14 -10.98 -10.74
C PRO A 104 11.44 -11.04 -12.24
N GLY A 105 11.65 -9.88 -12.85
CA GLY A 105 12.04 -9.74 -14.26
C GLY A 105 10.92 -9.97 -15.28
N LEU A 106 9.67 -10.23 -14.84
CA LEU A 106 8.52 -10.30 -15.74
C LEU A 106 7.85 -8.93 -15.87
N GLU A 107 7.66 -8.46 -17.11
CA GLU A 107 6.98 -7.19 -17.38
C GLU A 107 5.52 -7.23 -16.91
N GLU A 108 4.86 -8.38 -17.05
CA GLU A 108 3.49 -8.60 -16.58
C GLU A 108 3.36 -8.41 -15.07
N SER A 109 4.40 -8.75 -14.30
CA SER A 109 4.43 -8.49 -12.86
C SER A 109 4.49 -6.99 -12.57
N ALA A 110 5.33 -6.24 -13.30
CA ALA A 110 5.37 -4.79 -13.20
C ALA A 110 4.00 -4.17 -13.57
N TRP A 111 3.33 -4.68 -14.60
CA TRP A 111 1.98 -4.26 -14.97
C TRP A 111 0.96 -4.41 -13.85
N VAL A 112 0.94 -5.57 -13.18
CA VAL A 112 0.02 -5.85 -12.08
C VAL A 112 0.26 -4.88 -10.92
N VAL A 113 1.52 -4.74 -10.50
CA VAL A 113 1.88 -3.89 -9.35
C VAL A 113 1.60 -2.42 -9.63
N VAL A 114 1.97 -1.91 -10.80
CA VAL A 114 1.73 -0.50 -11.17
C VAL A 114 0.24 -0.19 -11.23
N LYS A 115 -0.57 -1.05 -11.86
CA LYS A 115 -2.03 -0.86 -11.91
C LYS A 115 -2.62 -0.79 -10.50
N ALA A 116 -2.14 -1.66 -9.61
CA ALA A 116 -2.59 -1.68 -8.23
C ALA A 116 -2.18 -0.42 -7.45
N LEU A 117 -0.94 0.08 -7.63
CA LEU A 117 -0.50 1.34 -7.02
C LEU A 117 -1.31 2.53 -7.54
N VAL A 118 -1.59 2.57 -8.85
CA VAL A 118 -2.46 3.59 -9.46
C VAL A 118 -3.86 3.53 -8.87
N SER A 119 -4.42 2.33 -8.74
CA SER A 119 -5.75 2.10 -8.16
C SER A 119 -5.83 2.60 -6.70
N SER A 120 -4.80 2.32 -5.88
CA SER A 120 -4.67 2.85 -4.51
C SER A 120 -4.65 4.38 -4.50
N GLY A 121 -3.84 5.00 -5.37
CA GLY A 121 -3.77 6.46 -5.52
C GLY A 121 -5.09 7.11 -5.93
N VAL A 122 -5.82 6.47 -6.85
CA VAL A 122 -7.16 6.91 -7.28
C VAL A 122 -8.16 6.79 -6.13
N ALA A 123 -8.14 5.69 -5.37
CA ALA A 123 -9.00 5.52 -4.20
C ALA A 123 -8.78 6.64 -3.17
N MET A 124 -7.53 6.98 -2.87
CA MET A 124 -7.20 8.10 -1.99
C MET A 124 -7.69 9.45 -2.52
N SER A 125 -7.58 9.66 -3.83
CA SER A 125 -8.07 10.89 -4.48
C SER A 125 -9.59 11.02 -4.39
N ILE A 126 -10.33 9.92 -4.62
CA ILE A 126 -11.80 9.89 -4.45
C ILE A 126 -12.19 10.16 -2.99
N ALA A 127 -11.44 9.60 -2.04
CA ALA A 127 -11.71 9.74 -0.61
C ALA A 127 -11.29 11.10 -0.02
N GLY A 128 -10.52 11.91 -0.76
CA GLY A 128 -9.91 13.15 -0.23
C GLY A 128 -9.00 12.91 0.98
N SER A 129 -8.52 11.67 1.20
CA SER A 129 -7.71 11.28 2.35
C SER A 129 -6.97 9.97 2.08
N SER A 130 -5.99 9.62 2.92
CA SER A 130 -5.30 8.32 2.82
C SER A 130 -6.06 7.14 3.41
N ARG A 131 -7.24 7.35 4.00
CA ARG A 131 -7.98 6.30 4.69
C ARG A 131 -8.24 5.00 3.87
N PRO A 132 -8.38 5.03 2.53
CA PRO A 132 -8.48 3.80 1.75
C PRO A 132 -7.22 2.93 1.77
N ALA A 133 -6.04 3.54 1.94
CA ALA A 133 -4.74 2.86 1.83
C ALA A 133 -3.95 2.86 3.14
N SER A 134 -4.31 3.69 4.12
CA SER A 134 -3.55 3.92 5.35
C SER A 134 -4.43 3.89 6.59
N GLY A 135 -4.25 2.84 7.40
CA GLY A 135 -4.86 2.58 8.69
C GLY A 135 -3.80 2.34 9.79
N ALA A 136 -4.09 1.45 10.72
CA ALA A 136 -3.23 1.14 11.86
C ALA A 136 -1.91 0.50 11.45
N GLU A 137 -1.88 -0.29 10.37
CA GLU A 137 -0.67 -0.91 9.85
C GLU A 137 0.37 0.14 9.40
N HIS A 138 -0.10 1.23 8.77
CA HIS A 138 0.74 2.38 8.46
C HIS A 138 1.21 3.14 9.70
N LEU A 139 0.37 3.26 10.74
CA LEU A 139 0.79 3.90 11.99
C LEU A 139 1.90 3.11 12.70
N ILE A 140 1.85 1.77 12.62
CA ILE A 140 2.93 0.91 13.11
C ILE A 140 4.20 1.16 12.31
N SER A 141 4.13 1.17 10.97
CA SER A 141 5.26 1.50 10.09
C SER A 141 5.87 2.87 10.39
N HIS A 142 5.06 3.92 10.53
CA HIS A 142 5.54 5.24 10.92
C HIS A 142 6.27 5.25 12.28
N GLN A 143 5.83 4.41 13.22
CA GLN A 143 6.52 4.29 14.51
C GLN A 143 7.83 3.51 14.38
N LEU A 144 7.89 2.49 13.53
CA LEU A 144 9.14 1.77 13.19
C LEU A 144 10.17 2.70 12.55
N ASP A 145 9.75 3.56 11.62
CA ASP A 145 10.62 4.57 11.00
C ASP A 145 11.23 5.54 12.03
N ARG A 146 10.59 5.75 13.20
CA ARG A 146 11.12 6.59 14.28
C ARG A 146 12.08 5.87 15.20
N ILE A 147 11.80 4.62 15.56
CA ILE A 147 12.59 3.88 16.55
C ILE A 147 13.73 3.07 15.91
N ALA A 148 13.63 2.78 14.62
CA ALA A 148 14.55 1.94 13.87
C ALA A 148 14.69 2.44 12.41
N PRO A 149 15.17 3.68 12.18
CA PRO A 149 15.23 4.27 10.86
C PRO A 149 16.12 3.46 9.90
N GLY A 150 15.65 3.30 8.65
CA GLY A 150 16.41 2.67 7.57
C GLY A 150 16.60 1.16 7.68
N LYS A 151 15.89 0.47 8.58
CA LYS A 151 16.02 -0.99 8.78
C LYS A 151 15.24 -1.83 7.77
N ALA A 152 14.15 -1.31 7.23
CA ALA A 152 13.29 -2.00 6.27
C ALA A 152 12.60 -1.00 5.35
N LEU A 153 12.15 -1.46 4.17
CA LEU A 153 11.38 -0.63 3.24
C LEU A 153 9.96 -0.40 3.81
N HIS A 154 9.39 0.77 3.51
CA HIS A 154 8.07 1.18 3.99
C HIS A 154 7.01 0.12 3.74
N GLY A 155 6.85 -0.32 2.48
CA GLY A 155 5.85 -1.32 2.12
C GLY A 155 6.03 -2.67 2.81
N HIS A 156 7.28 -3.10 3.06
CA HIS A 156 7.53 -4.33 3.84
C HIS A 156 7.12 -4.18 5.32
N GLN A 157 7.43 -3.03 5.94
CA GLN A 157 6.99 -2.75 7.31
C GLN A 157 5.45 -2.75 7.40
N VAL A 158 4.81 -2.07 6.46
CA VAL A 158 3.35 -1.94 6.34
C VAL A 158 2.70 -3.31 6.10
N GLY A 159 3.22 -4.11 5.16
CA GLY A 159 2.71 -5.45 4.86
C GLY A 159 2.78 -6.39 6.06
N VAL A 160 3.93 -6.46 6.74
CA VAL A 160 4.04 -7.29 7.96
C VAL A 160 3.09 -6.80 9.06
N ALA A 161 2.98 -5.48 9.24
CA ALA A 161 2.04 -4.91 10.21
C ALA A 161 0.58 -5.28 9.88
N SER A 162 0.23 -5.40 8.59
CA SER A 162 -1.12 -5.78 8.14
C SER A 162 -1.56 -7.18 8.60
N ILE A 163 -0.62 -8.12 8.78
CA ILE A 163 -0.93 -9.46 9.32
C ILE A 163 -1.50 -9.33 10.74
N MET A 164 -0.83 -8.55 11.59
CA MET A 164 -1.24 -8.35 12.98
C MET A 164 -2.54 -7.55 13.06
N THR A 165 -2.67 -6.47 12.29
CA THR A 165 -3.89 -5.65 12.33
C THR A 165 -5.11 -6.42 11.83
N GLU A 166 -4.96 -7.27 10.81
CA GLU A 166 -6.04 -8.15 10.33
C GLU A 166 -6.47 -9.15 11.41
N TYR A 167 -5.52 -9.78 12.10
CA TYR A 167 -5.82 -10.67 13.21
C TYR A 167 -6.57 -9.95 14.34
N LEU A 168 -6.15 -8.72 14.69
CA LEU A 168 -6.84 -7.90 15.70
C LEU A 168 -8.26 -7.50 15.28
N HIS A 169 -8.51 -7.32 13.98
CA HIS A 169 -9.85 -6.99 13.46
C HIS A 169 -10.79 -8.18 13.45
N SER A 170 -10.30 -9.35 13.01
CA SER A 170 -11.17 -10.47 12.60
C SER A 170 -10.92 -11.78 13.36
N GLY A 171 -9.92 -11.80 14.24
CA GLY A 171 -9.57 -12.96 15.05
C GLY A 171 -9.00 -14.11 14.21
N GLU A 172 -9.05 -15.32 14.78
CA GLU A 172 -8.47 -16.53 14.19
C GLU A 172 -9.00 -16.85 12.79
N ASN A 173 -10.28 -16.59 12.53
CA ASN A 173 -10.93 -16.84 11.25
C ASN A 173 -10.82 -15.67 10.24
N GLY A 174 -10.00 -14.67 10.55
CA GLY A 174 -9.72 -13.55 9.65
C GLY A 174 -8.84 -13.94 8.46
N ARG A 175 -8.57 -12.98 7.57
CA ARG A 175 -7.72 -13.20 6.39
C ARG A 175 -6.21 -13.03 6.66
N TRP A 176 -5.81 -12.95 7.93
CA TRP A 176 -4.41 -12.70 8.31
C TRP A 176 -3.46 -13.78 7.78
N ALA A 177 -3.92 -15.04 7.72
CA ALA A 177 -3.16 -16.14 7.15
C ALA A 177 -2.97 -15.98 5.64
N ALA A 178 -4.02 -15.58 4.91
CA ALA A 178 -3.92 -15.30 3.47
C ALA A 178 -2.98 -14.13 3.17
N ILE A 179 -3.02 -13.07 3.99
CA ILE A 179 -2.06 -11.95 3.89
C ILE A 179 -0.63 -12.44 4.12
N ARG A 180 -0.40 -13.23 5.19
CA ARG A 180 0.93 -13.79 5.50
C ARG A 180 1.44 -14.65 4.34
N ASP A 181 0.60 -15.53 3.81
CA ASP A 181 0.98 -16.48 2.77
C ASP A 181 1.28 -15.73 1.45
N ALA A 182 0.46 -14.74 1.08
CA ALA A 182 0.73 -13.88 -0.07
C ALA A 182 2.04 -13.10 0.07
N LEU A 183 2.37 -12.58 1.27
CA LEU A 183 3.64 -11.91 1.51
C LEU A 183 4.83 -12.87 1.43
N ALA A 184 4.66 -14.12 1.86
CA ALA A 184 5.70 -15.14 1.77
C ALA A 184 5.97 -15.60 0.33
N GLU A 185 4.97 -15.61 -0.55
CA GLU A 185 5.14 -15.92 -1.97
C GLU A 185 5.91 -14.84 -2.76
N LEU A 186 5.98 -13.62 -2.22
CA LEU A 186 6.66 -12.47 -2.82
C LEU A 186 8.13 -12.34 -2.41
N ASP A 187 8.57 -13.00 -1.32
CA ASP A 187 9.95 -12.95 -0.80
C ASP A 187 10.93 -13.78 -1.66
#